data_AF-A0AAU3M7B1-F1
#
_entry.id   AF-A0AAU3M7B1-F1
#
_cell.length_a   1.000
_cell.length_b   1.000
_cell.length_c   1.000
_cell.angle_alpha   90.00
_cell.angle_beta   90.00
_cell.angle_gamma   90.00
#
_symmetry.space_group_name_H-M   'P 1'
#
loop_
_entity.id
_entity.type
_entity.pdbx_description
1 polymer ?
#
loop_
_entity_poly.entity_id
_entity_poly.type
_entity_poly.pdbx_seq_one_letter_code
_entity_poly.pdbx_strand_id
1 'polypeptide(L)'
;MSTLNWRTATHVVLNGTLIPDPNAGHNLLGQLRNVRVAVEGSFLHIDPRQPRDADTSAGEEFDVHIVPASAVNTITYRDAERRTGRLAGF
;
A
#
# COMPACT_ATOMS: atom_id res chain seq x y z
N MET A 1 0.18 15.03 -15.01
CA MET A 1 -0.21 14.06 -13.97
C MET A 1 0.88 13.02 -13.90
N SER A 2 1.60 12.94 -12.79
CA SER A 2 2.55 11.86 -12.52
C SER A 2 1.77 10.57 -12.35
N THR A 3 2.13 9.54 -13.11
CA THR A 3 1.59 8.20 -12.87
C THR A 3 2.18 7.67 -11.57
N LEU A 4 1.35 7.50 -10.54
CA LEU A 4 1.77 6.89 -9.28
C LEU A 4 2.21 5.44 -9.52
N ASN A 5 3.41 5.10 -9.06
CA ASN A 5 3.94 3.73 -9.14
C ASN A 5 3.46 2.91 -7.94
N TRP A 6 2.30 2.29 -8.09
CA TRP A 6 1.65 1.49 -7.05
C TRP A 6 2.33 0.15 -6.84
N ARG A 7 2.62 -0.18 -5.58
CA ARG A 7 3.18 -1.47 -5.14
C ARG A 7 2.34 -2.07 -4.03
N THR A 8 2.25 -3.39 -3.97
CA THR A 8 1.60 -4.09 -2.86
C THR A 8 2.54 -4.18 -1.67
N ALA A 9 2.13 -3.58 -0.54
CA ALA A 9 2.79 -3.72 0.75
C ALA A 9 2.06 -4.77 1.58
N THR A 10 2.81 -5.76 2.08
CA THR A 10 2.26 -6.75 3.02
C THR A 10 2.07 -6.16 4.41
N HIS A 11 2.90 -5.16 4.75
CA HIS A 11 2.84 -4.49 6.04
C HIS A 11 3.26 -3.03 5.92
N VAL A 12 2.48 -2.13 6.53
CA VAL A 12 2.83 -0.72 6.71
C VAL A 12 2.67 -0.40 8.18
N VAL A 13 3.71 0.14 8.82
CA VAL A 13 3.69 0.61 10.21
C VAL A 13 3.86 2.11 10.21
N LEU A 14 2.92 2.80 10.84
CA LEU A 14 2.92 4.24 11.04
C LEU A 14 3.41 4.58 12.45
N ASN A 15 3.95 5.78 12.63
CA ASN A 15 4.40 6.28 13.93
C ASN A 15 3.25 6.83 14.82
N GLY A 16 2.01 6.75 14.33
CA GLY A 16 0.79 7.08 15.03
C GLY A 16 -0.42 6.39 14.40
N THR A 17 -1.57 6.47 15.05
CA THR A 17 -2.84 5.97 14.51
C THR A 17 -3.45 7.06 13.62
N LEU A 18 -3.23 6.98 12.31
CA LEU A 18 -3.52 8.07 11.37
C LEU A 18 -4.58 7.73 10.33
N ILE A 19 -4.90 6.44 10.15
CA ILE A 19 -5.79 5.98 9.07
C ILE A 19 -7.05 5.37 9.67
N PRO A 20 -8.26 5.82 9.29
CA PRO A 20 -9.50 5.20 9.74
C PRO A 20 -9.55 3.70 9.40
N ASP A 21 -10.00 2.88 10.34
CA ASP A 21 -10.25 1.46 10.09
C ASP A 21 -11.50 1.31 9.20
N PRO A 22 -11.38 0.79 7.98
CA PRO A 22 -12.53 0.63 7.09
C PRO A 22 -13.56 -0.37 7.62
N ASN A 23 -13.19 -1.27 8.55
CA ASN A 23 -14.09 -2.25 9.14
C ASN A 23 -14.68 -1.79 10.48
N ALA A 24 -14.10 -0.77 11.09
CA ALA A 24 -14.50 -0.25 12.40
C ALA A 24 -14.22 1.27 12.43
N GLY A 25 -15.02 2.05 11.69
CA GLY A 25 -14.77 3.47 11.38
C GLY A 25 -14.58 4.45 12.54
N HIS A 26 -14.66 3.98 13.79
CA HIS A 26 -14.31 4.73 15.00
C HIS A 26 -12.87 4.48 15.49
N ASN A 27 -12.16 3.51 14.91
CA ASN A 27 -10.77 3.18 15.25
C ASN A 27 -9.81 3.76 14.22
N LEU A 28 -8.66 4.23 14.69
CA LEU A 28 -7.55 4.64 13.84
C LEU A 28 -6.47 3.55 13.86
N LEU A 29 -5.97 3.21 12.68
CA LEU A 29 -4.95 2.21 12.44
C LEU A 29 -3.56 2.87 12.43
N GLY A 30 -2.65 2.30 13.20
CA GLY A 30 -1.20 2.54 13.09
C GLY A 30 -0.48 1.43 12.30
N GLN A 31 -1.20 0.37 11.91
CA GLN A 31 -0.66 -0.74 11.15
C GLN A 31 -1.66 -1.17 10.07
N LEU A 32 -1.16 -1.34 8.85
CA LEU A 32 -1.95 -1.81 7.71
C LEU A 32 -1.33 -3.07 7.12
N ARG A 33 -2.17 -3.94 6.55
CA ARG A 33 -1.76 -5.21 5.95
C ARG A 33 -2.37 -5.38 4.58
N ASN A 34 -1.56 -5.86 3.63
CA ASN A 34 -1.98 -6.14 2.25
C ASN A 34 -2.69 -4.95 1.59
N VAL A 35 -2.04 -3.78 1.65
CA VAL A 35 -2.52 -2.53 1.03
C VAL A 35 -1.68 -2.18 -0.19
N ARG A 36 -2.20 -1.34 -1.08
CA ARG A 36 -1.40 -0.75 -2.16
C ARG A 36 -0.83 0.57 -1.68
N VAL A 37 0.44 0.82 -2.02
CA VAL A 37 1.11 2.06 -1.68
C VAL A 37 1.84 2.65 -2.87
N ALA A 38 1.92 3.97 -2.94
CA ALA A 38 2.76 4.69 -3.89
C ALA A 38 3.49 5.82 -3.17
N VAL A 39 4.79 5.95 -3.45
CA VAL A 39 5.62 7.04 -2.91
C VAL A 39 5.70 8.14 -3.95
N GLU A 40 5.36 9.36 -3.55
CA GLU A 40 5.50 10.55 -4.39
C GLU A 40 6.10 11.70 -3.56
N GLY A 41 7.34 12.07 -3.88
CA GLY A 41 8.08 13.09 -3.13
C GLY A 41 8.19 12.74 -1.64
N SER A 42 7.59 13.59 -0.79
CA SER A 42 7.59 13.43 0.67
C SER A 42 6.34 12.75 1.22
N PHE A 43 5.52 12.15 0.34
CA PHE A 43 4.22 11.56 0.71
C PHE A 43 4.15 10.08 0.36
N LEU A 44 3.47 9.32 1.23
CA LEU A 44 3.05 7.97 0.99
C LEU A 44 1.53 7.97 0.76
N HIS A 45 1.13 7.57 -0.43
CA HIS A 45 -0.25 7.28 -0.78
C HIS A 45 -0.56 5.83 -0.40
N ILE A 46 -1.70 5.61 0.26
CA ILE A 46 -2.13 4.30 0.77
C ILE A 46 -3.56 4.07 0.31
N ASP A 47 -3.75 3.08 -0.56
CA ASP A 47 -5.06 2.56 -0.94
C ASP A 47 -5.35 1.34 -0.05
N PRO A 48 -6.35 1.44 0.86
CA PRO A 48 -6.65 0.41 1.84
C PRO A 48 -7.42 -0.78 1.23
N ARG A 49 -7.89 -0.69 -0.02
CA ARG A 49 -8.60 -1.79 -0.68
C ARG A 49 -7.68 -2.98 -0.86
N GLN A 50 -8.26 -4.17 -0.87
CA GLN A 50 -7.45 -5.36 -1.16
C GLN A 50 -6.93 -5.27 -2.60
N PRO A 51 -5.70 -5.74 -2.88
CA PRO A 51 -5.10 -5.63 -4.20
C PRO A 51 -5.96 -6.20 -5.33
N ARG A 52 -6.76 -7.24 -5.03
CA ARG A 52 -7.68 -7.88 -5.97
C ARG A 52 -8.89 -7.02 -6.35
N ASP A 53 -9.32 -6.12 -5.47
CA ASP A 53 -10.50 -5.26 -5.67
C ASP A 53 -10.09 -3.93 -6.34
N ALA A 54 -8.85 -3.48 -6.13
CA ALA A 54 -8.34 -2.23 -6.70
C ALA A 54 -8.22 -2.26 -8.23
N ASP A 55 -7.99 -3.43 -8.83
CA ASP A 55 -7.88 -3.58 -10.29
C ASP A 55 -9.25 -3.74 -10.99
N THR A 56 -10.33 -4.00 -10.25
CA THR A 56 -11.69 -4.17 -10.81
C THR A 56 -12.55 -2.91 -10.71
N SER A 57 -12.16 -1.92 -9.91
CA SER A 57 -12.91 -0.67 -9.68
C SER A 57 -12.74 0.40 -10.77
N ALA A 58 -12.59 0.01 -12.04
CA ALA A 58 -12.47 0.98 -13.12
C ALA A 58 -13.75 1.82 -13.25
N GLY A 59 -13.72 3.07 -12.80
CA GLY A 59 -14.85 4.01 -12.83
C GLY A 59 -15.58 4.24 -11.50
N GLU A 60 -15.17 3.57 -10.41
CA GLU A 60 -15.68 3.83 -9.07
C GLU A 60 -14.81 4.87 -8.34
N GLU A 61 -15.45 5.77 -7.58
CA GLU A 61 -14.76 6.67 -6.66
C GLU A 61 -14.27 5.88 -5.43
N PHE A 62 -13.03 6.11 -5.01
CA PHE A 62 -12.45 5.44 -3.85
C PHE A 62 -11.51 6.35 -3.10
N ASP A 63 -11.42 6.13 -1.79
CA ASP A 63 -10.57 6.91 -0.91
C ASP A 63 -9.12 6.40 -0.94
N VAL A 64 -8.18 7.35 -1.06
CA VAL A 64 -6.75 7.13 -0.87
C VAL A 64 -6.28 7.98 0.30
N HIS A 65 -5.62 7.36 1.26
CA HIS A 65 -5.04 8.07 2.39
C HIS A 65 -3.65 8.56 2.03
N ILE A 66 -3.37 9.84 2.30
CA ILE A 66 -2.07 10.45 2.06
C ILE A 66 -1.45 10.80 3.41
N VAL A 67 -0.28 10.24 3.69
CA VAL A 67 0.49 10.55 4.91
C VAL A 67 1.87 11.07 4.54
N PRO A 68 2.48 11.95 5.35
CA PRO A 68 3.87 12.31 5.14
C PRO A 68 4.75 11.08 5.34
N ALA A 69 5.81 10.93 4.53
CA ALA A 69 6.73 9.81 4.62
C ALA A 69 7.42 9.71 6.01
N SER A 70 7.57 10.85 6.71
CA SER A 70 8.06 10.91 8.08
C SER A 70 7.12 10.28 9.12
N ALA A 71 5.85 10.05 8.77
CA ALA A 71 4.90 9.34 9.61
C ALA A 71 5.00 7.80 9.47
N VAL A 72 5.88 7.30 8.61
CA VAL A 72 6.00 5.87 8.29
C VAL A 72 7.24 5.30 8.96
N ASN A 73 7.04 4.33 9.84
CA ASN A 73 8.14 3.61 10.50
C ASN A 73 8.71 2.51 9.61
N THR A 74 7.84 1.75 8.92
CA THR A 74 8.27 0.59 8.13
C THR A 74 7.28 0.29 7.01
N ILE A 75 7.78 -0.03 5.82
CA ILE A 75 7.01 -0.60 4.73
C ILE A 75 7.68 -1.91 4.33
N THR A 76 6.91 -3.00 4.33
CA THR A 76 7.33 -4.31 3.84
C THR A 76 6.62 -4.62 2.54
N TYR A 77 7.39 -4.88 1.49
CA TYR A 77 6.88 -5.30 0.19
C TYR A 77 6.97 -6.82 0.06
N ARG A 78 6.02 -7.43 -0.66
CA ARG A 78 6.21 -8.81 -1.15
C ARG A 78 6.99 -8.71 -2.46
N ASP A 79 8.18 -9.29 -2.49
CA ASP A 79 8.94 -9.43 -3.73
C ASP A 79 8.21 -10.44 -4.63
N ALA A 80 7.92 -10.04 -5.87
CA ALA A 80 7.36 -10.96 -6.87
C ALA A 80 8.46 -11.86 -7.48
N GLU A 81 9.75 -11.56 -7.25
CA GLU A 81 10.87 -12.32 -7.80
C GLU A 81 11.40 -13.42 -6.86
N ARG A 82 10.58 -14.44 -6.63
CA ARG A 82 11.09 -15.82 -6.41
C ARG A 82 10.28 -16.86 -7.19
N ARG A 83 9.84 -16.51 -8.40
CA ARG A 83 9.18 -17.42 -9.33
C ARG A 83 9.87 -17.49 -10.69
N THR A 84 11.18 -17.29 -10.75
CA THR A 84 11.98 -17.70 -11.90
C THR A 84 13.27 -18.33 -11.40
N GLY A 85 13.12 -19.54 -10.84
CA GLY A 85 14.26 -20.41 -10.63
C GLY A 85 14.91 -20.72 -11.98
N ARG A 86 16.15 -20.26 -12.15
CA ARG A 86 17.28 -21.15 -12.43
C ARG A 86 16.98 -22.28 -13.44
N LEU A 87 16.81 -21.95 -14.72
CA LEU A 87 17.04 -22.87 -15.85
C LEU A 87 17.51 -22.08 -17.07
N ALA A 88 18.75 -21.62 -17.05
CA ALA A 88 19.52 -21.28 -18.25
C ALA A 88 21.00 -21.32 -17.86
N GLY A 89 21.55 -22.52 -17.80
CA GLY A 89 22.96 -22.75 -17.52
C GLY A 89 23.32 -24.17 -17.95
N PHE A 90 24.19 -24.22 -18.97
CA PHE A 90 24.83 -25.36 -19.62
C PHE A 90 24.01 -26.08 -20.70
#